data_AF-A0AAV7KIS2-F1
#
_entry.id   AF-A0AAV7KIS2-F1
#
_cell.length_a   1.000
_cell.length_b   1.000
_cell.length_c   1.000
_cell.angle_alpha   90.00
_cell.angle_beta   90.00
_cell.angle_gamma   90.00
#
_symmetry.space_group_name_H-M   'P 1'
#
loop_
_entity.id
_entity.type
_entity.pdbx_description
1 polymer ?
#
loop_
_entity_poly.entity_id
_entity_poly.type
_entity_poly.pdbx_seq_one_letter_code
_entity_poly.pdbx_strand_id
1 'polypeptide(L)'
;MEEYEQLQPRKWYKKLLSYWIVSEFLTINKLAWPCAITSFGSQLLPVISLFFTGHIGEGVYLDGAALALSFSNISCKSIMIGLSSGMDTLCSQAYGAKNYPLVGLYFQRALLIGLVTSIPIIAVCLNAEPILIIIHQDPQVAAIAGKYLKIFCIANPAITIYFMARKYIQTQRVVYPCLILNIIGNLVNVACHYLFIIKLKFGVEGAAISIVIGYWSFACLYMGYIRCSSLYRSSWQGWRVDALKGWLHYCKFGVPGLIMLCLERWTFEIGFLIVGATSVDPKIQLGIFSVMLSVSGQLFTIPVGFGIATTVRVGNLLGANNPSLARKSSYLSLCIIVVIGMHFSVAVLLLRSYLPQIFTKDDCIIAGASSSLFITAIYQNFDGLKLTGGAVLKGCGRQKIGSITNLLVYQFFAVPLSICLCVVAKMEAMGYWIGMALAIILQSLIFLIIVLCTNWRKVADKAQINAGIKPADRKLHDNTGYESLSHLTARYNVKAQGKRRIFRLSGNTSKILMIATFIALFALGFGFSFYNYDSTVPVPLKYNNSSHNITKAICQY
;
A
#
# COMPACT_ATOMS: atom_id res chain seq x y z
N MET A 1 -41.95 3.54 -50.78
CA MET A 1 -41.85 3.16 -49.35
C MET A 1 -40.41 2.75 -49.04
N GLU A 2 -39.47 3.68 -49.23
CA GLU A 2 -38.03 3.41 -49.16
C GLU A 2 -37.31 4.44 -48.28
N GLU A 3 -38.02 5.04 -47.33
CA GLU A 3 -37.51 6.20 -46.61
C GLU A 3 -37.98 6.27 -45.15
N TYR A 4 -37.86 5.16 -44.40
CA TYR A 4 -38.14 5.15 -42.95
C TYR A 4 -37.20 4.24 -42.14
N GLU A 5 -35.99 3.96 -42.62
CA GLU A 5 -34.98 3.18 -41.88
C GLU A 5 -33.66 3.94 -41.64
N GLN A 6 -33.71 5.27 -41.62
CA GLN A 6 -32.62 6.12 -41.15
C GLN A 6 -33.13 7.02 -40.04
N LEU A 7 -32.98 6.59 -38.78
CA LEU A 7 -32.82 7.42 -37.57
C LEU A 7 -32.85 6.55 -36.30
N GLN A 8 -32.00 5.51 -36.23
CA GLN A 8 -31.51 5.10 -34.91
C GLN A 8 -30.29 5.96 -34.58
N PRO A 9 -30.27 6.71 -33.46
CA PRO A 9 -29.09 7.46 -33.09
C PRO A 9 -27.97 6.45 -32.81
N ARG A 10 -27.01 6.37 -33.75
CA ARG A 10 -25.72 5.73 -33.52
C ARG A 10 -25.10 6.43 -32.30
N LYS A 11 -25.26 5.83 -31.13
CA LYS A 11 -24.68 6.28 -29.86
C LYS A 11 -23.16 6.19 -29.96
N TRP A 12 -22.55 7.22 -30.54
CA TRP A 12 -21.11 7.40 -30.76
C TRP A 12 -20.29 7.21 -29.48
N TYR A 13 -20.87 7.49 -28.31
CA TYR A 13 -20.25 7.26 -27.01
C TYR A 13 -20.06 5.78 -26.65
N LYS A 14 -20.87 4.83 -27.18
CA LYS A 14 -20.63 3.39 -26.99
C LYS A 14 -19.38 2.90 -27.74
N LYS A 15 -18.83 3.73 -28.64
CA LYS A 15 -17.54 3.51 -29.31
C LYS A 15 -16.36 4.09 -28.51
N LEU A 16 -16.59 5.01 -27.57
CA LEU A 16 -15.55 5.73 -26.82
C LEU A 16 -14.95 4.91 -25.66
N LEU A 17 -15.75 4.07 -25.00
CA LEU A 17 -15.24 3.04 -24.10
C LEU A 17 -15.75 1.67 -24.56
N SER A 18 -14.83 0.80 -24.99
CA SER A 18 -15.19 -0.59 -25.30
C SER A 18 -15.86 -1.24 -24.08
N TYR A 19 -16.92 -2.02 -24.29
CA TYR A 19 -17.65 -2.74 -23.23
C TYR A 19 -16.71 -3.51 -22.27
N TRP A 20 -15.60 -4.03 -22.81
CA TRP A 20 -14.56 -4.71 -22.05
C TRP A 20 -13.89 -3.80 -21.00
N ILE A 21 -13.56 -2.55 -21.34
CA ILE A 21 -12.92 -1.60 -20.40
C ILE A 21 -13.87 -1.32 -19.23
N VAL A 22 -15.15 -1.07 -19.51
CA VAL A 22 -16.15 -0.78 -18.47
C VAL A 22 -16.32 -1.99 -17.55
N SER A 23 -16.45 -3.19 -18.12
CA SER A 23 -16.58 -4.43 -17.34
C SER A 23 -15.36 -4.73 -16.46
N GLU A 24 -14.16 -4.55 -17.01
CA GLU A 24 -12.92 -4.75 -16.25
C GLU A 24 -12.74 -3.67 -15.17
N PHE A 25 -13.05 -2.41 -15.48
CA PHE A 25 -13.05 -1.31 -14.52
C PHE A 25 -13.98 -1.60 -13.33
N LEU A 26 -15.21 -2.03 -13.60
CA LEU A 26 -16.17 -2.41 -12.55
C LEU A 26 -15.67 -3.60 -11.73
N THR A 27 -15.02 -4.57 -12.38
CA THR A 27 -14.45 -5.76 -11.70
C THR A 27 -13.33 -5.36 -10.74
N ILE A 28 -12.42 -4.47 -11.17
CA ILE A 28 -11.33 -3.96 -10.33
C ILE A 28 -11.90 -3.14 -9.18
N ASN A 29 -12.84 -2.23 -9.45
CA ASN A 29 -13.44 -1.36 -8.41
C ASN A 29 -14.22 -2.14 -7.35
N LYS A 30 -14.95 -3.19 -7.75
CA LYS A 30 -15.64 -4.10 -6.81
C LYS A 30 -14.69 -4.77 -5.81
N LEU A 31 -13.41 -4.92 -6.17
CA LEU A 31 -12.36 -5.42 -5.28
C LEU A 31 -11.65 -4.28 -4.53
N ALA A 32 -11.32 -3.20 -5.24
CA ALA A 32 -10.45 -2.14 -4.77
C ALA A 32 -11.04 -1.33 -3.61
N TRP A 33 -12.29 -0.86 -3.73
CA TRP A 33 -12.92 -0.02 -2.71
C TRP A 33 -13.09 -0.73 -1.36
N PRO A 34 -13.63 -1.97 -1.30
CA PRO A 34 -13.66 -2.70 -0.05
C PRO A 34 -12.26 -2.94 0.53
N CYS A 35 -11.25 -3.23 -0.31
CA CYS A 35 -9.88 -3.39 0.15
C CYS A 35 -9.26 -2.09 0.68
N ALA A 36 -9.57 -0.94 0.07
CA ALA A 36 -9.12 0.38 0.52
C ALA A 36 -9.71 0.69 1.91
N ILE A 37 -11.03 0.56 2.06
CA ILE A 37 -11.72 0.82 3.34
C ILE A 37 -11.25 -0.17 4.42
N THR A 38 -11.07 -1.45 4.09
CA THR A 38 -10.49 -2.43 5.03
C THR A 38 -9.07 -2.02 5.45
N SER A 39 -8.27 -1.50 4.53
CA SER A 39 -6.91 -1.05 4.84
C SER A 39 -6.93 0.19 5.74
N PHE A 40 -7.88 1.10 5.51
CA PHE A 40 -8.12 2.26 6.38
C PHE A 40 -8.50 1.84 7.79
N GLY A 41 -9.48 0.94 7.92
CA GLY A 41 -9.88 0.38 9.20
C GLY A 41 -8.71 -0.27 9.95
N SER A 42 -7.79 -0.93 9.24
CA SER A 42 -6.61 -1.53 9.88
C SER A 42 -5.55 -0.53 10.36
N GLN A 43 -5.63 0.73 9.93
CA GLN A 43 -4.78 1.83 10.40
C GLN A 43 -5.39 2.59 11.58
N LEU A 44 -6.70 2.43 11.84
CA LEU A 44 -7.37 3.08 12.97
C LEU A 44 -6.93 2.52 14.33
N LEU A 45 -6.55 1.23 14.39
CA LEU A 45 -6.20 0.58 15.65
C LEU A 45 -5.11 1.33 16.47
N PRO A 46 -3.92 1.66 15.90
CA PRO A 46 -2.92 2.46 16.60
C PRO A 46 -3.35 3.91 16.84
N VAL A 47 -4.14 4.51 15.93
CA VAL A 47 -4.64 5.89 16.09
C VAL A 47 -5.57 6.00 17.29
N ILE A 48 -6.47 5.03 17.47
CA ILE A 48 -7.37 4.94 18.62
C ILE A 48 -6.55 4.80 19.91
N SER A 49 -5.52 3.96 19.92
CA SER A 49 -4.65 3.78 21.09
C SER A 49 -3.97 5.09 21.50
N LEU A 50 -3.38 5.82 20.55
CA LEU A 50 -2.78 7.13 20.80
C LEU A 50 -3.80 8.15 21.30
N PHE A 51 -4.99 8.19 20.69
CA PHE A 51 -6.07 9.08 21.10
C PHE A 51 -6.41 8.89 22.59
N PHE A 52 -6.65 7.65 23.04
CA PHE A 52 -6.96 7.41 24.43
C PHE A 52 -5.76 7.59 25.36
N THR A 53 -4.55 7.23 24.93
CA THR A 53 -3.34 7.41 25.74
C THR A 53 -3.06 8.89 26.00
N GLY A 54 -3.35 9.78 25.04
CA GLY A 54 -3.23 11.23 25.22
C GLY A 54 -4.13 11.79 26.33
N HIS A 55 -5.17 11.07 26.76
CA HIS A 55 -6.06 11.49 27.85
C HIS A 55 -5.61 11.03 29.24
N ILE A 56 -4.47 10.35 29.36
CA ILE A 56 -3.92 9.90 30.65
C ILE A 56 -3.38 11.08 31.48
N GLY A 57 -3.07 12.21 30.84
CA GLY A 57 -2.78 13.48 31.52
C GLY A 57 -1.30 13.91 31.56
N GLU A 58 -0.36 13.04 31.19
CA GLU A 58 1.07 13.36 31.08
C GLU A 58 1.58 13.06 29.67
N GLY A 59 2.28 14.04 29.05
CA GLY A 59 2.80 13.92 27.69
C GLY A 59 3.77 12.75 27.49
N VAL A 60 4.53 12.42 28.53
CA VAL A 60 5.53 11.33 28.52
C VAL A 60 4.88 9.97 28.24
N TYR A 61 3.64 9.73 28.68
CA TYR A 61 2.91 8.49 28.37
C TYR A 61 2.51 8.39 26.90
N LEU A 62 2.10 9.52 26.30
CA LEU A 62 1.77 9.58 24.88
C LEU A 62 3.03 9.33 24.04
N ASP A 63 4.15 9.97 24.41
CA ASP A 63 5.44 9.81 23.72
C ASP A 63 5.94 8.35 23.81
N GLY A 64 5.86 7.74 25.00
CA GLY A 64 6.23 6.34 25.20
C GLY A 64 5.35 5.37 24.41
N ALA A 65 4.03 5.59 24.38
CA ALA A 65 3.13 4.75 23.59
C ALA A 65 3.32 4.95 22.07
N ALA A 66 3.55 6.18 21.61
CA ALA A 66 3.88 6.47 20.22
C ALA A 66 5.16 5.78 19.79
N LEU A 67 6.21 5.86 20.61
CA LEU A 67 7.48 5.17 20.38
C LEU A 67 7.27 3.64 20.32
N ALA A 68 6.49 3.08 21.24
CA ALA A 68 6.17 1.64 21.24
C ALA A 68 5.39 1.20 20.01
N LEU A 69 4.41 1.98 19.56
CA LEU A 69 3.62 1.69 18.36
C LEU A 69 4.46 1.78 17.09
N SER A 70 5.34 2.79 16.99
CA SER A 70 6.30 2.92 15.89
C SER A 70 7.28 1.74 15.87
N PHE A 71 7.85 1.39 17.02
CA PHE A 71 8.72 0.22 17.16
C PHE A 71 8.00 -1.08 16.74
N SER A 72 6.75 -1.27 17.18
CA SER A 72 5.91 -2.41 16.80
C SER A 72 5.59 -2.44 15.30
N ASN A 73 5.38 -1.27 14.70
CA ASN A 73 5.11 -1.16 13.27
C ASN A 73 6.30 -1.60 12.43
N ILE A 74 7.52 -1.22 12.83
CA ILE A 74 8.80 -1.58 12.19
C ILE A 74 9.12 -3.06 12.39
N SER A 75 9.15 -3.51 13.65
CA SER A 75 9.66 -4.81 14.05
C SER A 75 8.65 -5.95 13.86
N CYS A 76 7.35 -5.68 13.95
CA CYS A 76 6.31 -6.71 13.96
C CYS A 76 5.39 -6.62 12.73
N LYS A 77 4.61 -5.54 12.63
CA LYS A 77 3.51 -5.43 11.67
C LYS A 77 4.01 -5.42 10.22
N SER A 78 5.05 -4.65 9.93
CA SER A 78 5.65 -4.59 8.58
C SER A 78 6.17 -5.95 8.14
N ILE A 79 6.76 -6.72 9.06
CA ILE A 79 7.28 -8.05 8.76
C ILE A 79 6.13 -9.00 8.41
N MET A 80 5.07 -9.02 9.21
CA MET A 80 3.92 -9.91 8.97
C MET A 80 3.15 -9.56 7.69
N ILE A 81 2.89 -8.27 7.42
CA ILE A 81 2.26 -7.84 6.17
C ILE A 81 3.14 -8.23 4.98
N GLY A 82 4.44 -7.98 5.09
CA GLY A 82 5.42 -8.30 4.07
C GLY A 82 5.46 -9.79 3.72
N LEU A 83 5.57 -10.65 4.74
CA LEU A 83 5.56 -12.10 4.58
C LEU A 83 4.22 -12.62 4.01
N SER A 84 3.09 -12.00 4.39
CA SER A 84 1.76 -12.36 3.86
C SER A 84 1.61 -12.11 2.36
N SER A 85 2.45 -11.26 1.76
CA SER A 85 2.40 -10.98 0.33
C SER A 85 2.77 -12.19 -0.55
N GLY A 86 3.38 -13.23 0.01
CA GLY A 86 3.54 -14.53 -0.67
C GLY A 86 2.19 -15.15 -1.03
N MET A 87 1.19 -15.00 -0.15
CA MET A 87 -0.18 -15.46 -0.41
C MET A 87 -0.83 -14.67 -1.54
N ASP A 88 -0.57 -13.37 -1.66
CA ASP A 88 -1.13 -12.55 -2.73
C ASP A 88 -0.83 -13.13 -4.12
N THR A 89 0.34 -13.76 -4.29
CA THR A 89 0.72 -14.47 -5.52
C THR A 89 0.19 -15.89 -5.55
N LEU A 90 0.56 -16.72 -4.57
CA LEU A 90 0.36 -18.16 -4.64
C LEU A 90 -1.12 -18.53 -4.53
N CYS A 91 -1.85 -17.90 -3.61
CA CYS A 91 -3.28 -18.16 -3.43
C CYS A 91 -4.11 -17.62 -4.60
N SER A 92 -3.79 -16.43 -5.14
CA SER A 92 -4.52 -15.90 -6.30
C SER A 92 -4.27 -16.70 -7.57
N GLN A 93 -3.04 -17.18 -7.79
CA GLN A 93 -2.74 -18.04 -8.94
C GLN A 93 -3.42 -19.41 -8.81
N ALA A 94 -3.36 -20.03 -7.63
CA ALA A 94 -4.06 -21.30 -7.36
C ALA A 94 -5.60 -21.17 -7.49
N TYR A 95 -6.18 -20.08 -6.97
CA TYR A 95 -7.60 -19.81 -7.11
C TYR A 95 -8.02 -19.56 -8.56
N GLY A 96 -7.20 -18.81 -9.32
CA GLY A 96 -7.38 -18.58 -10.75
C GLY A 96 -7.38 -19.87 -11.57
N ALA A 97 -6.53 -20.82 -11.19
CA ALA A 97 -6.44 -22.16 -11.80
C ALA A 97 -7.55 -23.12 -11.34
N LYS A 98 -8.47 -22.66 -10.48
CA LYS A 98 -9.50 -23.47 -9.81
C LYS A 98 -8.94 -24.61 -8.96
N ASN A 99 -7.67 -24.55 -8.57
CA ASN A 99 -7.07 -25.49 -7.61
C ASN A 99 -7.32 -25.00 -6.18
N TYR A 100 -8.59 -25.04 -5.77
CA TYR A 100 -9.02 -24.52 -4.46
C TYR A 100 -8.32 -25.18 -3.27
N PRO A 101 -8.10 -26.51 -3.21
CA PRO A 101 -7.41 -27.15 -2.10
C PRO A 101 -5.98 -26.63 -1.88
N LEU A 102 -5.30 -26.23 -2.97
CA LEU A 102 -3.96 -25.66 -2.90
C LEU A 102 -3.95 -24.27 -2.24
N VAL A 103 -5.04 -23.50 -2.36
CA VAL A 103 -5.21 -22.21 -1.65
C VAL A 103 -5.15 -22.41 -0.14
N GLY A 104 -5.89 -23.38 0.40
CA GLY A 104 -5.85 -23.70 1.83
C GLY A 104 -4.51 -24.26 2.29
N LEU A 105 -3.82 -25.02 1.44
CA LEU A 105 -2.46 -25.50 1.74
C LEU A 105 -1.46 -24.34 1.84
N TYR A 106 -1.52 -23.37 0.93
CA TYR A 106 -0.69 -22.17 1.01
C TYR A 106 -1.02 -21.31 2.23
N PHE A 107 -2.30 -21.20 2.60
CA PHE A 107 -2.71 -20.52 3.82
C PHE A 107 -2.11 -21.17 5.08
N GLN A 108 -2.20 -22.50 5.21
CA GLN A 108 -1.60 -23.23 6.34
C GLN A 108 -0.09 -23.03 6.41
N ARG A 109 0.60 -23.12 5.26
CA ARG A 109 2.05 -22.86 5.17
C ARG A 109 2.40 -21.44 5.62
N ALA A 110 1.69 -20.44 5.10
CA ALA A 110 1.91 -19.05 5.45
C ALA A 110 1.69 -18.78 6.95
N LEU A 111 0.65 -19.41 7.52
CA LEU A 111 0.35 -19.32 8.94
C LEU A 111 1.47 -19.91 9.80
N LEU A 112 1.94 -21.13 9.48
CA LEU A 112 3.04 -21.77 10.21
C LEU A 112 4.35 -20.99 10.11
N ILE A 113 4.73 -20.55 8.90
CA ILE A 113 5.94 -19.75 8.68
C ILE A 113 5.84 -18.42 9.46
N GLY A 114 4.67 -17.78 9.44
CA GLY A 114 4.44 -16.54 10.18
C GLY A 114 4.51 -16.70 11.70
N LEU A 115 3.98 -17.81 12.24
CA LEU A 115 4.06 -18.13 13.67
C LEU A 115 5.50 -18.41 14.10
N VAL A 116 6.27 -19.15 13.31
CA VAL A 116 7.72 -19.33 13.57
C VAL A 116 8.47 -18.00 13.48
N THR A 117 8.14 -17.15 12.51
CA THR A 117 8.73 -15.82 12.38
C THR A 117 8.35 -14.90 13.55
N SER A 118 7.24 -15.16 14.23
CA SER A 118 6.83 -14.39 15.41
C SER A 118 7.74 -14.62 16.62
N ILE A 119 8.41 -15.78 16.71
CA ILE A 119 9.31 -16.11 17.84
C ILE A 119 10.46 -15.09 17.97
N PRO A 120 11.30 -14.84 16.94
CA PRO A 120 12.36 -13.83 17.05
C PRO A 120 11.81 -12.41 17.22
N ILE A 121 10.63 -12.11 16.66
CA ILE A 121 10.00 -10.79 16.84
C ILE A 121 9.59 -10.57 18.29
N ILE A 122 9.00 -11.58 18.94
CA ILE A 122 8.65 -11.52 20.38
C ILE A 122 9.92 -11.29 21.21
N ALA A 123 11.02 -11.98 20.91
CA ALA A 123 12.30 -11.77 21.59
C ALA A 123 12.80 -10.32 21.46
N VAL A 124 12.66 -9.70 20.29
CA VAL A 124 12.99 -8.28 20.08
C VAL A 124 12.07 -7.36 20.90
N CYS A 125 10.75 -7.63 20.94
CA CYS A 125 9.81 -6.84 21.75
C CYS A 125 10.10 -6.92 23.25
N LEU A 126 10.46 -8.10 23.77
CA LEU A 126 10.79 -8.28 25.19
C LEU A 126 12.05 -7.49 25.60
N ASN A 127 12.98 -7.30 24.65
CA ASN A 127 14.21 -6.55 24.83
C ASN A 127 14.13 -5.12 24.26
N ALA A 128 12.93 -4.58 24.01
CA ALA A 128 12.81 -3.28 23.35
C ALA A 128 13.36 -2.13 24.19
N GLU A 129 13.16 -2.14 25.52
CA GLU A 129 13.67 -1.11 26.43
C GLU A 129 15.18 -0.88 26.32
N PRO A 130 16.05 -1.90 26.52
CA PRO A 130 17.49 -1.71 26.36
C PRO A 130 17.88 -1.36 24.92
N ILE A 131 17.15 -1.86 23.91
CA ILE A 131 17.39 -1.48 22.51
C ILE A 131 17.12 0.03 22.31
N LEU A 132 16.02 0.54 22.85
CA LEU A 132 15.64 1.96 22.78
C LEU A 132 16.66 2.86 23.48
N ILE A 133 17.18 2.43 24.64
CA ILE A 133 18.25 3.14 25.36
C ILE A 133 19.55 3.16 24.53
N ILE A 134 19.92 2.04 23.89
CA ILE A 134 21.12 1.96 23.04
C ILE A 134 21.03 2.92 21.84
N ILE A 135 19.86 3.11 21.25
CA ILE A 135 19.64 4.10 20.18
C ILE A 135 19.41 5.53 20.71
N HIS A 136 19.77 5.78 21.98
CA HIS A 136 19.79 7.10 22.62
C HIS A 136 18.40 7.74 22.76
N GLN A 137 17.35 6.94 22.95
CA GLN A 137 16.06 7.47 23.39
C GLN A 137 16.12 7.90 24.86
N ASP A 138 15.27 8.86 25.23
CA ASP A 138 15.10 9.27 26.63
C ASP A 138 14.80 8.05 27.51
N PRO A 139 15.52 7.83 28.64
CA PRO A 139 15.33 6.64 29.47
C PRO A 139 13.92 6.49 30.03
N GLN A 140 13.21 7.58 30.34
CA GLN A 140 11.83 7.51 30.86
C GLN A 140 10.86 7.10 29.77
N VAL A 141 10.96 7.70 28.58
CA VAL A 141 10.17 7.34 27.40
C VAL A 141 10.44 5.88 26.98
N ALA A 142 11.71 5.46 26.99
CA ALA A 142 12.13 4.10 26.66
C ALA A 142 11.60 3.07 27.66
N ALA A 143 11.57 3.37 28.97
CA ALA A 143 11.00 2.50 29.98
C ALA A 143 9.49 2.30 29.79
N ILE A 144 8.74 3.37 29.50
CA ILE A 144 7.30 3.29 29.21
C ILE A 144 7.05 2.47 27.93
N ALA A 145 7.79 2.77 26.86
CA ALA A 145 7.68 2.03 25.61
C ALA A 145 8.03 0.54 25.79
N GLY A 146 9.05 0.25 26.60
CA GLY A 146 9.45 -1.09 27.00
C GLY A 146 8.34 -1.87 27.70
N LYS A 147 7.69 -1.28 28.71
CA LYS A 147 6.53 -1.88 29.39
C LYS A 147 5.39 -2.16 28.42
N TYR A 148 5.07 -1.20 27.55
CA TYR A 148 4.04 -1.37 26.52
C TYR A 148 4.37 -2.55 25.59
N LEU A 149 5.61 -2.65 25.11
CA LEU A 149 6.06 -3.67 24.16
C LEU A 149 6.13 -5.06 24.76
N LYS A 150 6.47 -5.18 26.05
CA LYS A 150 6.43 -6.45 26.80
C LYS A 150 5.00 -7.03 26.82
N ILE A 151 3.97 -6.19 26.95
CA ILE A 151 2.57 -6.63 26.86
C ILE A 151 2.17 -6.88 25.40
N PHE A 152 2.52 -5.95 24.50
CA PHE A 152 2.18 -6.03 23.07
C PHE A 152 2.69 -7.32 22.41
N CYS A 153 3.79 -7.92 22.87
CA CYS A 153 4.34 -9.13 22.26
C CYS A 153 3.33 -10.29 22.19
N ILE A 154 2.34 -10.32 23.09
CA ILE A 154 1.23 -11.30 23.11
C ILE A 154 0.31 -11.15 21.88
N ALA A 155 0.28 -9.96 21.26
CA ALA A 155 -0.49 -9.69 20.04
C ALA A 155 0.16 -10.31 18.78
N ASN A 156 1.46 -10.61 18.77
CA ASN A 156 2.17 -11.02 17.55
C ASN A 156 1.56 -12.25 16.85
N PRO A 157 1.26 -13.36 17.55
CA PRO A 157 0.57 -14.49 16.93
C PRO A 157 -0.80 -14.11 16.34
N ALA A 158 -1.56 -13.24 17.03
CA ALA A 158 -2.85 -12.76 16.55
C ALA A 158 -2.70 -11.90 15.29
N ILE A 159 -1.67 -11.05 15.22
CA ILE A 159 -1.33 -10.25 14.03
C ILE A 159 -1.06 -11.18 12.85
N THR A 160 -0.28 -12.26 13.04
CA THR A 160 -0.05 -13.27 12.00
C THR A 160 -1.35 -13.90 11.54
N ILE A 161 -2.16 -14.42 12.46
CA ILE A 161 -3.44 -15.08 12.13
C ILE A 161 -4.34 -14.12 11.35
N TYR A 162 -4.50 -12.88 11.83
CA TYR A 162 -5.30 -11.85 11.20
C TYR A 162 -4.84 -11.58 9.75
N PHE A 163 -3.56 -11.28 9.53
CA PHE A 163 -3.09 -10.94 8.18
C PHE A 163 -3.19 -12.12 7.22
N MET A 164 -2.82 -13.33 7.65
CA MET A 164 -2.90 -14.51 6.79
C MET A 164 -4.37 -14.86 6.46
N ALA A 165 -5.26 -14.81 7.44
CA ALA A 165 -6.69 -15.07 7.24
C ALA A 165 -7.32 -14.01 6.31
N ARG A 166 -6.98 -12.73 6.50
CA ARG A 166 -7.41 -11.65 5.61
C ARG A 166 -6.96 -11.88 4.17
N LYS A 167 -5.70 -12.27 3.94
CA LYS A 167 -5.19 -12.59 2.60
C LYS A 167 -5.89 -13.79 1.98
N TYR A 168 -6.11 -14.85 2.75
CA TYR A 168 -6.84 -16.02 2.30
C TYR A 168 -8.24 -15.68 1.76
N ILE A 169 -9.00 -14.83 2.47
CA ILE A 169 -10.33 -14.40 2.02
C ILE A 169 -10.23 -13.49 0.78
N GLN A 170 -9.34 -12.49 0.79
CA GLN A 170 -9.19 -11.50 -0.29
C GLN A 170 -8.76 -12.13 -1.63
N THR A 171 -7.84 -13.10 -1.62
CA THR A 171 -7.34 -13.75 -2.84
C THR A 171 -8.42 -14.53 -3.60
N GLN A 172 -9.48 -14.96 -2.90
CA GLN A 172 -10.65 -15.65 -3.46
C GLN A 172 -11.72 -14.69 -3.99
N ARG A 173 -11.41 -13.39 -4.09
CA ARG A 173 -12.32 -12.30 -4.53
C ARG A 173 -13.47 -12.01 -3.56
N VAL A 174 -13.41 -12.53 -2.35
CA VAL A 174 -14.34 -12.21 -1.27
C VAL A 174 -13.73 -11.06 -0.47
N VAL A 175 -14.29 -9.85 -0.55
CA VAL A 175 -13.67 -8.66 0.06
C VAL A 175 -14.60 -7.85 0.96
N TYR A 176 -15.91 -7.87 0.73
CA TYR A 176 -16.90 -7.17 1.56
C TYR A 176 -16.92 -7.62 3.02
N PRO A 177 -16.83 -8.93 3.34
CA PRO A 177 -16.77 -9.37 4.73
C PRO A 177 -15.57 -8.78 5.48
N CYS A 178 -14.42 -8.66 4.82
CA CYS A 178 -13.22 -8.06 5.44
C CYS A 178 -13.47 -6.63 5.93
N LEU A 179 -14.27 -5.85 5.21
CA LEU A 179 -14.66 -4.49 5.59
C LEU A 179 -15.51 -4.53 6.87
N ILE A 180 -16.55 -5.35 6.89
CA ILE A 180 -17.47 -5.46 8.03
C ILE A 180 -16.73 -5.93 9.29
N LEU A 181 -15.89 -6.97 9.15
CA LEU A 181 -15.08 -7.48 10.25
C LEU A 181 -14.08 -6.44 10.77
N ASN A 182 -13.54 -5.58 9.90
CA ASN A 182 -12.68 -4.47 10.33
C ASN A 182 -13.45 -3.43 11.13
N ILE A 183 -14.69 -3.11 10.76
CA ILE A 183 -15.54 -2.19 11.53
C ILE A 183 -15.83 -2.78 12.91
N ILE A 184 -16.28 -4.04 12.96
CA ILE A 184 -16.61 -4.72 14.23
C ILE A 184 -15.39 -4.76 15.16
N GLY A 185 -14.22 -5.19 14.66
CA GLY A 185 -13.03 -5.27 15.51
C GLY A 185 -12.51 -3.89 15.95
N ASN A 186 -12.71 -2.82 15.17
CA ASN A 186 -12.41 -1.47 15.64
C ASN A 186 -13.39 -0.99 16.73
N LEU A 187 -14.67 -1.36 16.66
CA LEU A 187 -15.61 -1.07 17.75
C LEU A 187 -15.21 -1.77 19.05
N VAL A 188 -14.80 -3.04 18.96
CA VAL A 188 -14.22 -3.77 20.11
C VAL A 188 -12.99 -3.05 20.62
N ASN A 189 -12.11 -2.59 19.73
CA ASN A 189 -10.91 -1.85 20.09
C ASN A 189 -11.23 -0.55 20.86
N VAL A 190 -12.19 0.26 20.38
CA VAL A 190 -12.64 1.48 21.07
C VAL A 190 -13.21 1.15 22.45
N ALA A 191 -14.08 0.13 22.54
CA ALA A 191 -14.68 -0.30 23.80
C ALA A 191 -13.63 -0.74 24.82
N CYS A 192 -12.61 -1.48 24.38
CA CYS A 192 -11.51 -1.91 25.25
C CYS A 192 -10.69 -0.72 25.75
N HIS A 193 -10.30 0.20 24.86
CA HIS A 193 -9.55 1.39 25.28
C HIS A 193 -10.33 2.25 26.26
N TYR A 194 -11.64 2.45 26.02
CA TYR A 194 -12.51 3.15 26.97
C TYR A 194 -12.55 2.44 28.33
N LEU A 195 -12.71 1.12 28.34
CA LEU A 195 -12.77 0.35 29.57
C LEU A 195 -11.44 0.41 30.35
N PHE A 196 -10.31 0.08 29.72
CA PHE A 196 -9.04 -0.05 30.43
C PHE A 196 -8.40 1.30 30.78
N ILE A 197 -8.57 2.33 29.96
CA ILE A 197 -7.95 3.65 30.20
C ILE A 197 -8.89 4.56 30.99
N ILE A 198 -10.15 4.74 30.55
CA ILE A 198 -11.06 5.71 31.19
C ILE A 198 -11.68 5.14 32.46
N LYS A 199 -12.21 3.92 32.42
CA LYS A 199 -12.94 3.33 33.56
C LYS A 199 -12.01 2.70 34.59
N LEU A 200 -11.09 1.84 34.16
CA LEU A 200 -10.21 1.08 35.05
C LEU A 200 -8.88 1.80 35.36
N LYS A 201 -8.53 2.86 34.60
CA LYS A 201 -7.34 3.69 34.81
C LYS A 201 -6.02 2.90 34.89
N PHE A 202 -5.86 1.88 34.05
CA PHE A 202 -4.62 1.09 33.95
C PHE A 202 -3.46 1.81 33.24
N GLY A 203 -3.60 3.12 32.96
CA GLY A 203 -2.58 3.92 32.29
C GLY A 203 -2.14 3.32 30.94
N VAL A 204 -0.84 3.37 30.66
CA VAL A 204 -0.24 2.90 29.40
C VAL A 204 -0.32 1.38 29.24
N GLU A 205 -0.33 0.62 30.34
CA GLU A 205 -0.54 -0.83 30.29
C GLU A 205 -1.95 -1.15 29.79
N GLY A 206 -2.94 -0.35 30.20
CA GLY A 206 -4.30 -0.42 29.68
C GLY A 206 -4.39 -0.21 28.17
N ALA A 207 -3.58 0.70 27.62
CA ALA A 207 -3.48 0.91 26.17
C ALA A 207 -2.88 -0.33 25.45
N ALA A 208 -1.81 -0.90 26.00
CA ALA A 208 -1.19 -2.10 25.46
C ALA A 208 -2.13 -3.32 25.47
N ILE A 209 -2.80 -3.56 26.60
CA ILE A 209 -3.80 -4.64 26.76
C ILE A 209 -4.94 -4.48 25.76
N SER A 210 -5.43 -3.25 25.58
CA SER A 210 -6.52 -2.95 24.65
C SER A 210 -6.15 -3.29 23.21
N ILE A 211 -4.93 -2.96 22.77
CA ILE A 211 -4.43 -3.36 21.44
C ILE A 211 -4.30 -4.87 21.31
N VAL A 212 -3.78 -5.56 22.33
CA VAL A 212 -3.65 -7.03 22.31
C VAL A 212 -5.02 -7.67 22.09
N ILE A 213 -6.02 -7.26 22.87
CA ILE A 213 -7.40 -7.72 22.71
C ILE A 213 -7.95 -7.34 21.33
N GLY A 214 -7.66 -6.14 20.84
CA GLY A 214 -8.02 -5.69 19.49
C GLY A 214 -7.51 -6.65 18.40
N TYR A 215 -6.23 -7.02 18.42
CA TYR A 215 -5.67 -7.95 17.44
C TYR A 215 -6.21 -9.38 17.57
N TRP A 216 -6.39 -9.87 18.80
CA TRP A 216 -7.03 -11.18 19.03
C TRP A 216 -8.49 -11.18 18.55
N SER A 217 -9.22 -10.08 18.76
CA SER A 217 -10.58 -9.94 18.23
C SER A 217 -10.59 -10.03 16.70
N PHE A 218 -9.66 -9.35 16.01
CA PHE A 218 -9.52 -9.49 14.56
C PHE A 218 -9.17 -10.92 14.13
N ALA A 219 -8.23 -11.58 14.81
CA ALA A 219 -7.88 -12.96 14.53
C ALA A 219 -9.11 -13.89 14.65
N CYS A 220 -9.84 -13.80 15.76
CA CYS A 220 -11.05 -14.58 16.02
C CYS A 220 -12.16 -14.29 15.01
N LEU A 221 -12.44 -13.01 14.71
CA LEU A 221 -13.47 -12.60 13.76
C LEU A 221 -13.19 -13.14 12.35
N TYR A 222 -11.95 -13.05 11.88
CA TYR A 222 -11.57 -13.54 10.55
C TYR A 222 -11.59 -15.06 10.46
N MET A 223 -11.07 -15.77 11.47
CA MET A 223 -11.10 -17.24 11.51
C MET A 223 -12.54 -17.76 11.67
N GLY A 224 -13.34 -17.12 12.51
CA GLY A 224 -14.77 -17.41 12.67
C GLY A 224 -15.53 -17.23 11.37
N TYR A 225 -15.29 -16.13 10.64
CA TYR A 225 -15.90 -15.93 9.32
C TYR A 225 -15.53 -17.03 8.33
N ILE A 226 -14.26 -17.44 8.25
CA ILE A 226 -13.83 -18.54 7.37
C ILE A 226 -14.62 -19.81 7.68
N ARG A 227 -14.89 -20.09 8.97
CA ARG A 227 -15.61 -21.28 9.41
C ARG A 227 -17.12 -21.20 9.19
N CYS A 228 -17.74 -20.04 9.45
CA CYS A 228 -19.19 -19.84 9.34
C CYS A 228 -19.67 -19.63 7.90
N SER A 229 -18.89 -18.93 7.06
CA SER A 229 -19.25 -18.65 5.66
C SER A 229 -19.13 -19.85 4.73
N SER A 230 -18.69 -21.00 5.25
CA SER A 230 -18.39 -22.23 4.49
C SER A 230 -17.32 -22.07 3.39
N LEU A 231 -16.61 -20.94 3.32
CA LEU A 231 -15.52 -20.68 2.37
C LEU A 231 -14.43 -21.77 2.44
N TYR A 232 -14.19 -22.28 3.65
CA TYR A 232 -13.25 -23.37 3.89
C TYR A 232 -13.63 -24.68 3.18
N ARG A 233 -14.92 -24.94 2.89
CA ARG A 233 -15.36 -26.25 2.36
C ARG A 233 -14.72 -26.60 1.02
N SER A 234 -14.57 -25.61 0.13
CA SER A 234 -13.98 -25.82 -1.19
C SER A 234 -12.45 -25.73 -1.18
N SER A 235 -11.89 -24.90 -0.30
CA SER A 235 -10.48 -24.49 -0.39
C SER A 235 -9.59 -24.93 0.79
N TRP A 236 -10.17 -25.28 1.94
CA TRP A 236 -9.44 -25.72 3.14
C TRP A 236 -10.09 -26.96 3.78
N GLN A 237 -9.67 -28.14 3.30
CA GLN A 237 -10.15 -29.46 3.74
C GLN A 237 -9.52 -29.93 5.08
N GLY A 238 -9.18 -29.00 5.99
CA GLY A 238 -8.49 -29.31 7.24
C GLY A 238 -6.96 -29.26 7.17
N TRP A 239 -6.31 -29.50 8.31
CA TRP A 239 -4.86 -29.47 8.45
C TRP A 239 -4.19 -30.62 7.70
N ARG A 240 -3.14 -30.32 6.93
CA ARG A 240 -2.36 -31.32 6.19
C ARG A 240 -0.91 -31.30 6.62
N VAL A 241 -0.30 -32.46 6.75
CA VAL A 241 1.14 -32.61 7.02
C VAL A 241 1.98 -31.95 5.91
N ASP A 242 1.46 -31.90 4.67
CA ASP A 242 2.11 -31.20 3.56
C ASP A 242 2.28 -29.69 3.78
N ALA A 243 1.60 -29.10 4.76
CA ALA A 243 1.82 -27.72 5.18
C ALA A 243 3.20 -27.53 5.86
N LEU A 244 3.82 -28.60 6.37
CA LEU A 244 5.19 -28.58 6.89
C LEU A 244 6.24 -28.67 5.77
N LYS A 245 5.83 -29.04 4.55
CA LYS A 245 6.72 -29.15 3.38
C LYS A 245 6.64 -27.89 2.52
N GLY A 246 7.70 -27.62 1.76
CA GLY A 246 7.68 -26.56 0.73
C GLY A 246 7.80 -25.12 1.27
N TRP A 247 8.31 -24.93 2.48
CA TRP A 247 8.51 -23.60 3.07
C TRP A 247 9.44 -22.73 2.22
N LEU A 248 10.52 -23.31 1.68
CA LEU A 248 11.44 -22.59 0.79
C LEU A 248 10.74 -22.04 -0.46
N HIS A 249 9.77 -22.79 -1.01
CA HIS A 249 8.98 -22.31 -2.15
C HIS A 249 8.12 -21.11 -1.76
N TYR A 250 7.48 -21.11 -0.58
CA TYR A 250 6.74 -19.96 -0.08
C TYR A 250 7.67 -18.76 0.18
N CYS A 251 8.80 -18.98 0.87
CA CYS A 251 9.78 -17.94 1.20
C CYS A 251 10.38 -17.28 -0.04
N LYS A 252 10.47 -17.98 -1.17
CA LYS A 252 10.88 -17.40 -2.46
C LYS A 252 9.99 -16.25 -2.94
N PHE A 253 8.74 -16.17 -2.46
CA PHE A 253 7.81 -15.07 -2.73
C PHE A 253 7.63 -14.17 -1.50
N GLY A 254 7.49 -14.79 -0.32
CA GLY A 254 7.27 -14.08 0.95
C GLY A 254 8.44 -13.20 1.38
N VAL A 255 9.69 -13.68 1.30
CA VAL A 255 10.88 -12.91 1.73
C VAL A 255 11.15 -11.72 0.81
N PRO A 256 11.12 -11.84 -0.53
CA PRO A 256 11.21 -10.66 -1.38
C PRO A 256 10.07 -9.65 -1.15
N GLY A 257 8.84 -10.13 -0.94
CA GLY A 257 7.71 -9.25 -0.63
C GLY A 257 7.86 -8.56 0.73
N LEU A 258 8.42 -9.25 1.71
CA LEU A 258 8.85 -8.71 3.00
C LEU A 258 9.86 -7.59 2.83
N ILE A 259 10.95 -7.84 2.12
CA ILE A 259 12.01 -6.84 1.85
C ILE A 259 11.42 -5.63 1.13
N MET A 260 10.58 -5.86 0.12
CA MET A 260 9.94 -4.77 -0.64
C MET A 260 9.10 -3.86 0.27
N LEU A 261 8.31 -4.41 1.19
CA LEU A 261 7.49 -3.60 2.09
C LEU A 261 8.30 -2.96 3.22
N CYS A 262 9.23 -3.70 3.84
CA CYS A 262 10.00 -3.21 4.98
C CYS A 262 10.92 -2.07 4.57
N LEU A 263 11.64 -2.20 3.45
CA LEU A 263 12.52 -1.13 2.98
C LEU A 263 11.75 0.17 2.70
N GLU A 264 10.55 0.06 2.13
CA GLU A 264 9.70 1.23 1.90
C GLU A 264 9.28 1.91 3.21
N ARG A 265 8.88 1.12 4.22
CA ARG A 265 8.45 1.65 5.52
C ARG A 265 9.61 2.20 6.33
N TRP A 266 10.71 1.46 6.41
CA TRP A 266 11.87 1.82 7.21
C TRP A 266 12.58 3.08 6.70
N THR A 267 12.52 3.36 5.39
CA THR A 267 13.09 4.61 4.86
C THR A 267 12.47 5.84 5.52
N PHE A 268 11.15 5.87 5.77
CA PHE A 268 10.50 7.02 6.44
C PHE A 268 10.94 7.18 7.89
N GLU A 269 11.16 6.08 8.59
CA GLU A 269 11.67 6.07 9.98
C GLU A 269 13.11 6.59 10.03
N ILE A 270 13.95 6.17 9.07
CA ILE A 270 15.28 6.74 8.86
C ILE A 270 15.18 8.24 8.53
N GLY A 271 14.11 8.68 7.85
CA GLY A 271 13.86 10.09 7.58
C GLY A 271 13.71 10.95 8.83
N PHE A 272 12.98 10.47 9.84
CA PHE A 272 12.91 11.15 11.14
C PHE A 272 14.30 11.32 11.77
N LEU A 273 15.14 10.28 11.71
CA LEU A 273 16.51 10.35 12.25
C LEU A 273 17.38 11.35 11.47
N ILE A 274 17.32 11.33 10.14
CA ILE A 274 18.09 12.27 9.30
C ILE A 274 17.65 13.70 9.56
N VAL A 275 16.34 13.98 9.45
CA VAL A 275 15.80 15.34 9.66
C VAL A 275 16.11 15.82 11.08
N GLY A 276 15.94 14.98 12.09
CA GLY A 276 16.24 15.34 13.47
C GLY A 276 17.72 15.64 13.72
N ALA A 277 18.62 14.90 13.09
CA ALA A 277 20.07 15.06 13.27
C ALA A 277 20.67 16.22 12.46
N THR A 278 20.07 16.58 11.31
CA THR A 278 20.65 17.59 10.39
C THR A 278 20.02 18.97 10.51
N SER A 279 18.88 19.10 11.17
CA SER A 279 18.13 20.38 11.23
C SER A 279 18.65 21.30 12.34
N VAL A 280 18.58 22.61 12.08
CA VAL A 280 18.98 23.63 13.07
C VAL A 280 17.96 23.73 14.20
N ASP A 281 16.67 23.65 13.86
CA ASP A 281 15.56 23.50 14.82
C ASP A 281 14.86 22.15 14.60
N PRO A 282 15.33 21.07 15.29
CA PRO A 282 14.74 19.76 15.14
C PRO A 282 13.25 19.71 15.51
N LYS A 283 12.79 20.55 16.45
CA LYS A 283 11.39 20.52 16.90
C LYS A 283 10.45 20.97 15.79
N ILE A 284 10.76 22.10 15.13
CA ILE A 284 9.95 22.62 14.02
C ILE A 284 10.04 21.67 12.82
N GLN A 285 11.24 21.23 12.45
CA GLN A 285 11.44 20.41 11.24
C GLN A 285 10.83 19.01 11.37
N LEU A 286 10.95 18.36 12.53
CA LEU A 286 10.28 17.08 12.79
C LEU A 286 8.76 17.25 12.85
N GLY A 287 8.27 18.39 13.35
CA GLY A 287 6.86 18.77 13.29
C GLY A 287 6.34 18.84 11.86
N ILE A 288 7.02 19.58 10.98
CA ILE A 288 6.69 19.68 9.55
C ILE A 288 6.70 18.30 8.90
N PHE A 289 7.75 17.52 9.16
CA PHE A 289 7.92 16.17 8.61
C PHE A 289 6.77 15.24 9.04
N SER A 290 6.37 15.28 10.32
CA SER A 290 5.27 14.50 10.86
C SER A 290 3.92 14.87 10.25
N VAL A 291 3.64 16.16 10.04
CA VAL A 291 2.42 16.63 9.34
C VAL A 291 2.38 16.09 7.91
N MET A 292 3.48 16.21 7.17
CA MET A 292 3.56 15.72 5.79
C MET A 292 3.37 14.20 5.70
N LEU A 293 3.99 13.45 6.63
CA LEU A 293 3.80 11.99 6.71
C LEU A 293 2.38 11.61 7.08
N SER A 294 1.74 12.38 7.96
CA SER A 294 0.35 12.14 8.36
C SER A 294 -0.60 12.33 7.17
N VAL A 295 -0.46 13.44 6.42
CA VAL A 295 -1.24 13.68 5.20
C VAL A 295 -1.00 12.58 4.17
N SER A 296 0.26 12.25 3.88
CA SER A 296 0.64 11.21 2.91
C SER A 296 0.12 9.83 3.32
N GLY A 297 0.25 9.49 4.61
CA GLY A 297 -0.16 8.21 5.17
C GLY A 297 -1.67 7.96 5.08
N GLN A 298 -2.48 8.99 5.24
CA GLN A 298 -3.94 8.88 5.06
C GLN A 298 -4.29 8.63 3.58
N LEU A 299 -3.69 9.41 2.67
CA LEU A 299 -3.91 9.26 1.23
C LEU A 299 -3.41 7.93 0.67
N PHE A 300 -2.35 7.38 1.24
CA PHE A 300 -1.74 6.10 0.84
C PHE A 300 -2.70 4.91 0.89
N THR A 301 -3.71 4.97 1.75
CA THR A 301 -4.60 3.84 2.01
C THR A 301 -5.44 3.44 0.78
N ILE A 302 -5.84 4.40 -0.03
CA ILE A 302 -6.66 4.15 -1.23
C ILE A 302 -5.84 3.44 -2.30
N PRO A 303 -4.64 3.93 -2.69
CA PRO A 303 -3.71 3.18 -3.53
C PRO A 303 -3.42 1.76 -3.04
N VAL A 304 -3.28 1.54 -1.73
CA VAL A 304 -3.09 0.18 -1.18
C VAL A 304 -4.26 -0.75 -1.52
N GLY A 305 -5.50 -0.27 -1.39
CA GLY A 305 -6.68 -1.04 -1.77
C GLY A 305 -6.70 -1.43 -3.25
N PHE A 306 -6.40 -0.47 -4.12
CA PHE A 306 -6.27 -0.70 -5.58
C PHE A 306 -5.09 -1.63 -5.90
N GLY A 307 -3.98 -1.51 -5.19
CA GLY A 307 -2.84 -2.42 -5.31
C GLY A 307 -3.22 -3.87 -4.96
N ILE A 308 -3.91 -4.09 -3.83
CA ILE A 308 -4.39 -5.44 -3.45
C ILE A 308 -5.31 -6.00 -4.53
N ALA A 309 -6.30 -5.21 -5.00
CA ALA A 309 -7.22 -5.63 -6.05
C ALA A 309 -6.49 -5.98 -7.36
N THR A 310 -5.50 -5.17 -7.75
CA THR A 310 -4.67 -5.40 -8.93
C THR A 310 -3.89 -6.70 -8.80
N THR A 311 -3.22 -6.94 -7.68
CA THR A 311 -2.48 -8.18 -7.44
C THR A 311 -3.39 -9.40 -7.53
N VAL A 312 -4.54 -9.38 -6.85
CA VAL A 312 -5.52 -10.48 -6.85
C VAL A 312 -6.08 -10.71 -8.25
N ARG A 313 -6.44 -9.65 -8.99
CA ARG A 313 -7.01 -9.76 -10.33
C ARG A 313 -5.99 -10.33 -11.33
N VAL A 314 -4.78 -9.77 -11.36
CA VAL A 314 -3.70 -10.22 -12.25
C VAL A 314 -3.28 -11.66 -11.93
N GLY A 315 -3.09 -11.98 -10.66
CA GLY A 315 -2.73 -13.34 -10.24
C GLY A 315 -3.80 -14.38 -10.60
N ASN A 316 -5.08 -14.06 -10.38
CA ASN A 316 -6.17 -14.93 -10.80
C ASN A 316 -6.23 -15.12 -12.33
N LEU A 317 -6.00 -14.08 -13.13
CA LEU A 317 -6.02 -14.18 -14.60
C LEU A 317 -4.86 -15.01 -15.16
N LEU A 318 -3.67 -14.88 -14.55
CA LEU A 318 -2.51 -15.70 -14.89
C LEU A 318 -2.70 -17.16 -14.46
N GLY A 319 -3.29 -17.38 -13.27
CA GLY A 319 -3.73 -18.69 -12.80
C GLY A 319 -4.80 -19.33 -13.68
N ALA A 320 -5.65 -18.54 -14.35
CA ALA A 320 -6.62 -19.02 -15.33
C ALA A 320 -6.05 -19.19 -16.75
N ASN A 321 -4.72 -19.11 -16.91
CA ASN A 321 -4.01 -19.15 -18.20
C ASN A 321 -4.50 -18.10 -19.22
N ASN A 322 -4.90 -16.91 -18.77
CA ASN A 322 -5.32 -15.82 -19.64
C ASN A 322 -4.34 -14.63 -19.63
N PRO A 323 -3.16 -14.77 -20.26
CA PRO A 323 -2.12 -13.73 -20.25
C PRO A 323 -2.55 -12.43 -20.94
N SER A 324 -3.42 -12.53 -21.95
CA SER A 324 -3.90 -11.36 -22.70
C SER A 324 -4.76 -10.46 -21.81
N LEU A 325 -5.66 -11.05 -21.03
CA LEU A 325 -6.54 -10.33 -20.12
C LEU A 325 -5.75 -9.81 -18.91
N ALA A 326 -4.79 -10.59 -18.38
CA ALA A 326 -3.89 -10.15 -17.33
C ALA A 326 -3.10 -8.89 -17.73
N ARG A 327 -2.58 -8.85 -18.97
CA ARG A 327 -1.90 -7.67 -19.53
C ARG A 327 -2.80 -6.44 -19.55
N LYS A 328 -3.98 -6.56 -20.15
CA LYS A 328 -4.89 -5.43 -20.30
C LYS A 328 -5.42 -4.94 -18.95
N SER A 329 -5.71 -5.85 -18.01
CA SER A 329 -6.12 -5.54 -16.64
C SER A 329 -5.03 -4.77 -15.87
N SER A 330 -3.76 -5.17 -16.07
CA SER A 330 -2.62 -4.46 -15.47
C SER A 330 -2.47 -3.03 -15.98
N TYR A 331 -2.59 -2.81 -17.29
CA TYR A 331 -2.54 -1.46 -17.86
C TYR A 331 -3.73 -0.61 -17.40
N LEU A 332 -4.93 -1.17 -17.39
CA LEU A 332 -6.11 -0.47 -16.89
C LEU A 332 -5.95 -0.07 -15.42
N SER A 333 -5.41 -0.95 -14.58
CA SER A 333 -5.15 -0.64 -13.16
C SER A 333 -4.17 0.51 -12.98
N LEU A 334 -3.10 0.56 -13.80
CA LEU A 334 -2.14 1.67 -13.81
C LEU A 334 -2.80 3.00 -14.25
N CYS A 335 -3.67 2.96 -15.26
CA CYS A 335 -4.41 4.16 -15.67
C CYS A 335 -5.37 4.65 -14.58
N ILE A 336 -6.10 3.73 -13.93
CA ILE A 336 -7.04 4.07 -12.86
C ILE A 336 -6.30 4.76 -11.70
N ILE A 337 -5.16 4.22 -11.26
CA ILE A 337 -4.47 4.79 -10.10
C ILE A 337 -3.88 6.17 -10.40
N VAL A 338 -3.43 6.41 -11.65
CA VAL A 338 -2.97 7.73 -12.08
C VAL A 338 -4.10 8.75 -12.01
N VAL A 339 -5.29 8.40 -12.52
CA VAL A 339 -6.46 9.29 -12.45
C VAL A 339 -6.82 9.58 -11.00
N ILE A 340 -6.89 8.56 -10.14
CA ILE A 340 -7.18 8.74 -8.70
C ILE A 340 -6.10 9.60 -8.03
N GLY A 341 -4.83 9.36 -8.34
CA GLY A 341 -3.71 10.15 -7.85
C GLY A 341 -3.86 11.63 -8.20
N MET A 342 -4.21 11.94 -9.46
CA MET A 342 -4.38 13.32 -9.90
C MET A 342 -5.44 14.04 -9.09
N HIS A 343 -6.56 13.38 -8.78
CA HIS A 343 -7.62 13.96 -7.95
C HIS A 343 -7.13 14.23 -6.52
N PHE A 344 -6.36 13.32 -5.92
CA PHE A 344 -5.77 13.56 -4.60
C PHE A 344 -4.74 14.69 -4.62
N SER A 345 -3.91 14.77 -5.64
CA SER A 345 -2.93 15.84 -5.75
C SER A 345 -3.60 17.20 -5.89
N VAL A 346 -4.65 17.32 -6.71
CA VAL A 346 -5.44 18.55 -6.79
C VAL A 346 -6.07 18.88 -5.43
N ALA A 347 -6.66 17.90 -4.74
CA ALA A 347 -7.25 18.12 -3.42
C ALA A 347 -6.22 18.59 -2.38
N VAL A 348 -5.03 17.99 -2.35
CA VAL A 348 -3.93 18.41 -1.46
C VAL A 348 -3.48 19.83 -1.77
N LEU A 349 -3.35 20.20 -3.04
CA LEU A 349 -2.95 21.55 -3.43
C LEU A 349 -3.99 22.60 -3.05
N LEU A 350 -5.28 22.31 -3.25
CA LEU A 350 -6.37 23.21 -2.89
C LEU A 350 -6.49 23.38 -1.36
N LEU A 351 -6.22 22.32 -0.61
CA LEU A 351 -6.35 22.30 0.85
C LEU A 351 -5.01 22.52 1.59
N ARG A 352 -3.93 22.87 0.87
CA ARG A 352 -2.57 22.92 1.45
C ARG A 352 -2.44 23.84 2.65
N SER A 353 -3.22 24.92 2.70
CA SER A 353 -3.21 25.89 3.81
C SER A 353 -4.01 25.40 5.03
N TYR A 354 -4.97 24.50 4.84
CA TYR A 354 -5.88 24.02 5.89
C TYR A 354 -5.45 22.67 6.46
N LEU A 355 -4.87 21.79 5.64
CA LEU A 355 -4.46 20.44 6.07
C LEU A 355 -3.51 20.45 7.28
N PRO A 356 -2.45 21.29 7.34
CA PRO A 356 -1.57 21.32 8.50
C PRO A 356 -2.25 21.76 9.80
N GLN A 357 -3.26 22.63 9.71
CA GLN A 357 -4.00 23.15 10.87
C GLN A 357 -4.81 22.06 11.59
N ILE A 358 -5.09 20.94 10.93
CA ILE A 358 -5.75 19.77 11.53
C ILE A 358 -4.81 19.09 12.55
N PHE A 359 -3.50 19.18 12.34
CA PHE A 359 -2.50 18.42 13.10
C PHE A 359 -1.81 19.25 14.18
N THR A 360 -1.67 20.56 13.99
CA THR A 360 -0.95 21.43 14.91
C THR A 360 -1.53 22.85 14.91
N LYS A 361 -1.28 23.57 16.01
CA LYS A 361 -1.60 25.00 16.17
C LYS A 361 -0.36 25.90 16.08
N ASP A 362 0.82 25.31 15.85
CA ASP A 362 2.07 26.06 15.73
C ASP A 362 2.19 26.66 14.32
N ASP A 363 2.16 27.98 14.23
CA ASP A 363 2.17 28.72 12.97
C ASP A 363 3.42 28.46 12.12
N CYS A 364 4.58 28.23 12.74
CA CYS A 364 5.82 27.93 12.01
C CYS A 364 5.72 26.55 11.33
N ILE A 365 5.18 25.56 12.04
CA ILE A 365 4.97 24.22 11.47
C ILE A 365 3.88 24.25 10.38
N ILE A 366 2.81 25.02 10.58
CA ILE A 366 1.73 25.20 9.59
C ILE A 366 2.29 25.82 8.31
N ALA A 367 3.03 26.91 8.41
CA ALA A 367 3.62 27.60 7.26
C ALA A 367 4.60 26.70 6.51
N GLY A 368 5.51 26.04 7.23
CA GLY A 368 6.46 25.08 6.67
C GLY A 368 5.77 23.93 5.94
N ALA A 369 4.84 23.24 6.60
CA ALA A 369 4.11 22.14 6.00
C ALA A 369 3.26 22.58 4.79
N SER A 370 2.60 23.74 4.86
CA SER A 370 1.80 24.29 3.75
C SER A 370 2.65 24.50 2.48
N SER A 371 3.89 24.95 2.65
CA SER A 371 4.83 25.12 1.53
C SER A 371 5.29 23.77 0.95
N SER A 372 5.55 22.78 1.81
CA SER A 372 6.06 21.46 1.41
C SER A 372 4.99 20.53 0.86
N LEU A 373 3.70 20.78 1.11
CA LEU A 373 2.59 19.97 0.59
C LEU A 373 2.50 19.98 -0.94
N PHE A 374 3.08 20.98 -1.63
CA PHE A 374 3.23 20.94 -3.08
C PHE A 374 4.01 19.71 -3.55
N ILE A 375 5.11 19.38 -2.86
CA ILE A 375 5.91 18.19 -3.16
C ILE A 375 5.13 16.92 -2.84
N THR A 376 4.38 16.93 -1.74
CA THR A 376 3.50 15.81 -1.37
C THR A 376 2.48 15.50 -2.46
N ALA A 377 1.93 16.53 -3.12
CA ALA A 377 0.99 16.35 -4.22
C ALA A 377 1.65 15.64 -5.44
N ILE A 378 2.89 15.98 -5.79
CA ILE A 378 3.64 15.29 -6.85
C ILE A 378 3.96 13.85 -6.42
N TYR A 379 4.50 13.71 -5.21
CA TYR A 379 4.89 12.44 -4.60
C TYR A 379 3.75 11.41 -4.63
N GLN A 380 2.54 11.80 -4.23
CA GLN A 380 1.40 10.87 -4.09
C GLN A 380 0.97 10.22 -5.43
N ASN A 381 1.07 10.96 -6.55
CA ASN A 381 0.76 10.42 -7.88
C ASN A 381 1.68 9.25 -8.24
N PHE A 382 2.98 9.49 -8.14
CA PHE A 382 3.98 8.50 -8.51
C PHE A 382 4.04 7.37 -7.50
N ASP A 383 3.74 7.64 -6.23
CA ASP A 383 3.63 6.60 -5.21
C ASP A 383 2.49 5.62 -5.51
N GLY A 384 1.32 6.12 -5.91
CA GLY A 384 0.22 5.28 -6.40
C GLY A 384 0.60 4.43 -7.62
N LEU A 385 1.32 5.02 -8.58
CA LEU A 385 1.81 4.32 -9.77
C LEU A 385 2.83 3.22 -9.41
N LYS A 386 3.81 3.54 -8.55
CA LYS A 386 4.81 2.61 -8.02
C LYS A 386 4.15 1.46 -7.28
N LEU A 387 3.20 1.75 -6.39
CA LEU A 387 2.51 0.75 -5.60
C LEU A 387 1.71 -0.21 -6.49
N THR A 388 1.02 0.32 -7.51
CA THR A 388 0.25 -0.49 -8.48
C THR A 388 1.16 -1.27 -9.41
N GLY A 389 2.30 -0.70 -9.84
CA GLY A 389 3.33 -1.43 -10.58
C GLY A 389 3.88 -2.61 -9.76
N GLY A 390 4.25 -2.38 -8.50
CA GLY A 390 4.66 -3.42 -7.56
C GLY A 390 3.56 -4.47 -7.32
N ALA A 391 2.30 -4.06 -7.31
CA ALA A 391 1.16 -4.97 -7.25
C ALA A 391 1.03 -5.88 -8.48
N VAL A 392 1.29 -5.37 -9.68
CA VAL A 392 1.35 -6.19 -10.91
C VAL A 392 2.50 -7.19 -10.82
N LEU A 393 3.68 -6.77 -10.36
CA LEU A 393 4.83 -7.67 -10.16
C LEU A 393 4.51 -8.78 -9.16
N LYS A 394 3.84 -8.47 -8.04
CA LYS A 394 3.34 -9.47 -7.08
C LYS A 394 2.37 -10.44 -7.76
N GLY A 395 1.40 -9.96 -8.54
CA GLY A 395 0.46 -10.82 -9.27
C GLY A 395 1.16 -11.76 -10.25
N CYS A 396 2.26 -11.29 -10.85
CA CYS A 396 3.11 -12.06 -11.75
C CYS A 396 4.05 -13.05 -11.04
N GLY A 397 4.15 -13.01 -9.71
CA GLY A 397 5.13 -13.79 -8.94
C GLY A 397 6.57 -13.36 -9.17
N ARG A 398 6.80 -12.06 -9.45
CA ARG A 398 8.12 -11.47 -9.73
C ARG A 398 8.58 -10.54 -8.59
N GLN A 399 8.20 -10.82 -7.33
CA GLN A 399 8.58 -10.00 -6.18
C GLN A 399 10.09 -9.81 -6.03
N LYS A 400 10.90 -10.81 -6.39
CA LYS A 400 12.38 -10.70 -6.32
C LYS A 400 12.92 -9.52 -7.13
N ILE A 401 12.33 -9.23 -8.28
CA ILE A 401 12.76 -8.07 -9.09
C ILE A 401 12.31 -6.80 -8.38
N GLY A 402 11.06 -6.76 -7.91
CA GLY A 402 10.53 -5.63 -7.15
C GLY A 402 11.37 -5.29 -5.92
N SER A 403 11.77 -6.30 -5.14
CA SER A 403 12.57 -6.12 -3.92
C SER A 403 13.98 -5.61 -4.20
N ILE A 404 14.64 -6.13 -5.24
CA ILE A 404 15.98 -5.65 -5.64
C ILE A 404 15.90 -4.19 -6.09
N THR A 405 14.93 -3.85 -6.94
CA THR A 405 14.75 -2.46 -7.37
C THR A 405 14.45 -1.55 -6.18
N ASN A 406 13.57 -1.98 -5.26
CA ASN A 406 13.24 -1.20 -4.08
C ASN A 406 14.46 -0.94 -3.19
N LEU A 407 15.33 -1.95 -2.99
CA LEU A 407 16.58 -1.81 -2.28
C LEU A 407 17.51 -0.79 -2.93
N LEU A 408 17.73 -0.90 -4.24
CA LEU A 408 18.60 0.02 -4.96
C LEU A 408 18.08 1.46 -4.91
N VAL A 409 16.79 1.66 -5.16
CA VAL A 409 16.23 3.01 -5.26
C VAL A 409 16.02 3.65 -3.89
N TYR A 410 15.50 2.94 -2.89
CA TYR A 410 15.26 3.56 -1.57
C TYR A 410 16.55 3.70 -0.76
N GLN A 411 17.40 2.67 -0.72
CA GLN A 411 18.56 2.68 0.18
C GLN A 411 19.81 3.30 -0.48
N PHE A 412 20.04 3.04 -1.77
CA PHE A 412 21.25 3.52 -2.44
C PHE A 412 21.05 4.80 -3.27
N PHE A 413 19.81 5.21 -3.52
CA PHE A 413 19.52 6.46 -4.22
C PHE A 413 18.79 7.46 -3.32
N ALA A 414 17.63 7.10 -2.74
CA ALA A 414 16.80 8.03 -1.98
C ALA A 414 17.49 8.54 -0.71
N VAL A 415 18.02 7.63 0.13
CA VAL A 415 18.66 8.02 1.40
C VAL A 415 19.90 8.90 1.17
N PRO A 416 20.89 8.52 0.32
CA PRO A 416 22.04 9.38 0.04
C PRO A 416 21.66 10.73 -0.55
N LEU A 417 20.73 10.75 -1.52
CA LEU A 417 20.26 12.01 -2.11
C LEU A 417 19.57 12.91 -1.09
N SER A 418 18.75 12.32 -0.20
CA SER A 418 18.08 13.04 0.87
C SER A 418 19.09 13.65 1.84
N ILE A 419 20.12 12.90 2.25
CA ILE A 419 21.20 13.42 3.11
C ILE A 419 21.93 14.58 2.44
N CYS A 420 22.29 14.44 1.15
CA CYS A 420 22.93 15.52 0.40
C CYS A 420 22.07 16.78 0.36
N LEU A 421 20.77 16.66 0.12
CA LEU A 421 19.85 17.81 0.09
C LEU A 421 19.63 18.42 1.49
N CYS A 422 19.58 17.60 2.54
CA CYS A 422 19.45 18.09 3.92
C CYS A 422 20.70 18.85 4.37
N VAL A 423 21.88 18.29 4.13
CA VAL A 423 23.15 18.80 4.68
C VAL A 423 23.82 19.83 3.77
N VAL A 424 24.02 19.49 2.49
CA VAL A 424 24.79 20.33 1.55
C VAL A 424 23.93 21.48 1.04
N ALA A 425 22.72 21.19 0.60
CA ALA A 425 21.79 22.22 0.11
C ALA A 425 21.03 22.92 1.25
N LYS A 426 21.21 22.49 2.51
CA LYS A 426 20.57 23.06 3.71
C LYS A 426 19.05 23.19 3.58
N MET A 427 18.42 22.22 2.91
CA MET A 427 16.97 22.21 2.66
C MET A 427 16.18 21.51 3.77
N GLU A 428 16.85 21.05 4.83
CA GLU A 428 16.23 20.42 6.02
C GLU A 428 15.16 19.37 5.65
N ALA A 429 13.97 19.37 6.29
CA ALA A 429 12.92 18.39 6.02
C ALA A 429 12.45 18.39 4.55
N MET A 430 12.45 19.57 3.91
CA MET A 430 12.07 19.71 2.51
C MET A 430 13.05 18.97 1.58
N GLY A 431 14.35 19.02 1.89
CA GLY A 431 15.39 18.30 1.16
C GLY A 431 15.15 16.79 1.15
N TYR A 432 14.77 16.22 2.30
CA TYR A 432 14.42 14.81 2.40
C TYR A 432 13.20 14.46 1.52
N TRP A 433 12.14 15.26 1.58
CA TRP A 433 10.94 15.02 0.76
C TRP A 433 11.20 15.12 -0.74
N ILE A 434 12.07 16.02 -1.18
CA ILE A 434 12.54 16.09 -2.58
C ILE A 434 13.29 14.81 -2.96
N GLY A 435 14.23 14.37 -2.13
CA GLY A 435 14.99 13.14 -2.37
C GLY A 435 14.07 11.91 -2.51
N MET A 436 13.07 11.82 -1.64
CA MET A 436 12.04 10.77 -1.71
C MET A 436 11.14 10.88 -2.93
N ALA A 437 10.71 12.09 -3.31
CA ALA A 437 9.90 12.30 -4.52
C ALA A 437 10.64 11.85 -5.78
N LEU A 438 11.91 12.24 -5.93
CA LEU A 438 12.75 11.84 -7.06
C LEU A 438 12.96 10.32 -7.10
N ALA A 439 13.19 9.69 -5.95
CA ALA A 439 13.32 8.25 -5.85
C ALA A 439 12.03 7.51 -6.26
N ILE A 440 10.86 8.00 -5.86
CA ILE A 440 9.59 7.38 -6.24
C ILE A 440 9.27 7.57 -7.72
N ILE A 441 9.60 8.73 -8.30
CA ILE A 441 9.49 8.94 -9.74
C ILE A 441 10.35 7.90 -10.48
N LEU A 442 11.61 7.73 -10.08
CA LEU A 442 12.51 6.72 -10.64
C LEU A 442 11.97 5.28 -10.47
N GLN A 443 11.49 4.94 -9.28
CA GLN A 443 10.93 3.61 -9.00
C GLN A 443 9.69 3.33 -9.86
N SER A 444 8.80 4.32 -9.99
CA SER A 444 7.57 4.21 -10.78
C SER A 444 7.87 3.98 -12.26
N LEU A 445 8.90 4.67 -12.78
CA LEU A 445 9.43 4.49 -14.13
C LEU A 445 9.96 3.07 -14.36
N ILE A 446 10.80 2.59 -13.46
CA ILE A 446 11.38 1.25 -13.56
C ILE A 446 10.27 0.19 -13.56
N PHE A 447 9.30 0.29 -12.65
CA PHE A 447 8.17 -0.64 -12.60
C PHE A 447 7.29 -0.56 -13.84
N LEU A 448 7.02 0.64 -14.36
CA LEU A 448 6.26 0.82 -15.61
C LEU A 448 6.98 0.15 -16.78
N ILE A 449 8.29 0.35 -16.93
CA ILE A 449 9.10 -0.28 -17.98
C ILE A 449 9.08 -1.80 -17.83
N ILE A 450 9.25 -2.33 -16.62
CA ILE A 450 9.18 -3.79 -16.37
C ILE A 450 7.83 -4.34 -16.79
N VAL A 451 6.73 -3.68 -16.44
CA VAL A 451 5.36 -4.11 -16.79
C VAL A 451 5.14 -4.04 -18.30
N LEU A 452 5.62 -2.99 -18.97
CA LEU A 452 5.53 -2.81 -20.41
C LEU A 452 6.33 -3.85 -21.22
N CYS A 453 7.49 -4.25 -20.71
CA CYS A 453 8.39 -5.22 -21.31
C CYS A 453 8.13 -6.67 -20.87
N THR A 454 7.12 -6.90 -20.02
CA THR A 454 6.81 -8.24 -19.53
C THR A 454 6.28 -9.13 -20.65
N ASN A 455 6.90 -10.30 -20.81
CA ASN A 455 6.35 -11.38 -21.63
C ASN A 455 5.25 -12.11 -20.86
N TRP A 456 4.01 -11.75 -21.13
CA TRP A 456 2.83 -12.25 -20.42
C TRP A 456 2.59 -13.76 -20.57
N ARG A 457 2.97 -14.37 -21.70
CA ARG A 457 2.83 -15.83 -21.88
C ARG A 457 3.76 -16.57 -20.93
N LYS A 458 5.05 -16.19 -20.90
CA LYS A 458 6.05 -16.77 -20.00
C LYS A 458 5.67 -16.61 -18.52
N VAL A 459 5.00 -15.51 -18.16
CA VAL A 459 4.52 -15.27 -16.80
C VAL A 459 3.31 -16.15 -16.48
N ALA A 460 2.35 -16.29 -17.39
CA ALA A 460 1.22 -17.21 -17.22
C ALA A 460 1.71 -18.66 -17.07
N ASP A 461 2.69 -19.06 -17.86
CA ASP A 461 3.32 -20.37 -17.76
C ASP A 461 3.91 -20.65 -16.38
N LYS A 462 4.57 -19.67 -15.76
CA LYS A 462 5.09 -19.81 -14.39
C LYS A 462 3.96 -19.84 -13.36
N ALA A 463 2.91 -19.04 -13.57
CA ALA A 463 1.75 -19.00 -12.68
C ALA A 463 1.00 -20.34 -12.63
N GLN A 464 0.85 -21.02 -13.78
CA GLN A 464 0.27 -22.38 -13.84
C GLN A 464 1.09 -23.39 -13.01
N ILE A 465 2.43 -23.31 -13.08
CA ILE A 465 3.32 -24.20 -12.31
C ILE A 465 3.14 -23.94 -10.81
N ASN A 466 3.12 -22.68 -10.39
CA ASN A 466 2.84 -22.30 -9.01
C ASN A 466 1.42 -22.72 -8.57
N ALA A 467 0.46 -22.81 -9.49
CA ALA A 467 -0.88 -23.30 -9.21
C ALA A 467 -0.99 -24.84 -9.17
N GLY A 468 0.14 -25.55 -9.28
CA GLY A 468 0.21 -27.01 -9.19
C GLY A 468 -0.13 -27.76 -10.48
N ILE A 469 -0.21 -27.07 -11.62
CA ILE A 469 -0.47 -27.70 -12.93
C ILE A 469 0.85 -28.19 -13.53
N LYS A 470 0.96 -29.51 -13.78
CA LYS A 470 2.17 -30.11 -14.33
C LYS A 470 2.37 -29.72 -15.81
N PRO A 471 3.61 -29.66 -16.32
CA PRO A 471 3.88 -29.33 -17.72
C PRO A 471 3.25 -30.31 -18.72
N ALA A 472 3.08 -31.59 -18.36
CA ALA A 472 2.48 -32.62 -19.21
C ALA A 472 0.98 -32.38 -19.46
N ASP A 473 0.24 -32.00 -18.42
CA ASP A 473 -1.20 -31.70 -18.47
C ASP A 473 -1.51 -30.42 -19.28
N ARG A 474 -0.48 -29.60 -19.52
CA ARG A 474 -0.59 -28.37 -20.31
C ARG A 474 -0.80 -28.66 -21.80
N LYS A 475 -0.15 -29.69 -22.37
CA LYS A 475 -0.30 -30.06 -23.78
C LYS A 475 -1.72 -30.53 -24.10
N LEU A 476 -2.38 -31.22 -23.15
CA LEU A 476 -3.77 -31.63 -23.26
C LEU A 476 -4.75 -30.44 -23.22
N HIS A 477 -4.50 -29.44 -22.38
CA HIS A 477 -5.33 -28.24 -22.29
C HIS A 477 -5.22 -27.32 -23.52
N ASP A 478 -4.01 -27.16 -24.08
CA ASP A 478 -3.85 -26.40 -25.32
C ASP A 478 -4.51 -27.14 -26.51
N ASN A 479 -4.48 -28.48 -26.56
CA ASN A 479 -5.14 -29.25 -27.64
C ASN A 479 -6.68 -29.31 -27.52
N THR A 480 -7.23 -29.51 -26.32
CA THR A 480 -8.70 -29.57 -26.09
C THR A 480 -9.37 -28.19 -26.16
N GLY A 481 -8.62 -27.12 -25.92
CA GLY A 481 -9.08 -25.74 -26.13
C GLY A 481 -9.28 -25.37 -27.61
N TYR A 482 -8.57 -26.02 -28.54
CA TYR A 482 -8.76 -25.83 -29.98
C TYR A 482 -9.98 -26.59 -30.52
N GLU A 483 -10.27 -27.79 -30.01
CA GLU A 483 -11.44 -28.60 -30.44
C GLU A 483 -12.77 -28.09 -29.89
N SER A 484 -12.79 -27.53 -28.68
CA SER A 484 -14.02 -26.94 -28.10
C SER A 484 -14.36 -25.58 -28.72
N LEU A 485 -13.36 -24.81 -29.20
CA LEU A 485 -13.60 -23.56 -29.92
C LEU A 485 -13.96 -23.77 -31.39
N SER A 486 -13.50 -24.84 -32.05
CA SER A 486 -13.78 -25.07 -33.48
C SER A 486 -15.27 -25.32 -33.74
N HIS A 487 -15.95 -26.08 -32.87
CA HIS A 487 -17.40 -26.30 -32.97
C HIS A 487 -18.24 -25.04 -32.69
N LEU A 488 -17.78 -24.14 -31.83
CA LEU A 488 -18.47 -22.86 -31.54
C LEU A 488 -18.13 -21.74 -32.54
N THR A 489 -16.97 -21.80 -33.20
CA THR A 489 -16.59 -20.81 -34.24
C THR A 489 -17.03 -21.19 -35.66
N ALA A 490 -17.47 -22.42 -35.90
CA ALA A 490 -17.98 -22.86 -37.19
C ALA A 490 -19.35 -22.24 -37.58
N ARG A 491 -20.09 -21.63 -36.64
CA ARG A 491 -21.34 -20.90 -36.96
C ARG A 491 -21.18 -19.38 -37.09
N TYR A 492 -19.97 -18.83 -36.96
CA TYR A 492 -19.76 -17.37 -36.96
C TYR A 492 -18.59 -16.88 -37.84
N ASN A 493 -18.20 -17.61 -38.89
CA ASN A 493 -17.14 -17.15 -39.79
C ASN A 493 -17.41 -17.48 -41.27
N VAL A 494 -18.31 -16.68 -41.88
CA VAL A 494 -18.13 -16.25 -43.27
C VAL A 494 -18.08 -14.72 -43.24
N LYS A 495 -16.84 -14.17 -43.28
CA LYS A 495 -16.41 -12.75 -43.30
C LYS A 495 -15.44 -12.35 -42.18
N ALA A 496 -14.31 -13.04 -42.06
CA ALA A 496 -13.22 -12.56 -41.20
C ALA A 496 -11.81 -12.92 -41.69
N GLN A 497 -11.56 -12.92 -43.01
CA GLN A 497 -10.17 -12.96 -43.51
C GLN A 497 -9.50 -11.58 -43.63
N GLY A 498 -10.23 -10.47 -43.42
CA GLY A 498 -9.65 -9.11 -43.45
C GLY A 498 -9.16 -8.51 -42.11
N LYS A 499 -9.46 -9.13 -40.95
CA LYS A 499 -9.28 -8.49 -39.62
C LYS A 499 -7.95 -8.79 -38.89
N ARG A 500 -7.07 -9.62 -39.44
CA ARG A 500 -5.80 -9.99 -38.76
C ARG A 500 -4.73 -8.90 -38.73
N ARG A 501 -4.82 -7.84 -39.56
CA ARG A 501 -3.87 -6.71 -39.54
C ARG A 501 -4.18 -5.63 -38.48
N ILE A 502 -5.43 -5.45 -38.07
CA ILE A 502 -5.83 -4.38 -37.13
C ILE A 502 -5.44 -4.69 -35.67
N PHE A 503 -5.29 -5.97 -35.30
CA PHE A 503 -4.97 -6.35 -33.93
C PHE A 503 -3.50 -6.18 -33.52
N ARG A 504 -2.55 -6.07 -34.47
CA ARG A 504 -1.15 -5.71 -34.15
C ARG A 504 -0.99 -4.22 -33.81
N LEU A 505 -1.85 -3.34 -34.34
CA LEU A 505 -1.82 -1.89 -34.08
C LEU A 505 -2.39 -1.51 -32.70
N SER A 506 -3.29 -2.31 -32.13
CA SER A 506 -3.85 -2.11 -30.78
C SER A 506 -2.82 -2.24 -29.64
N GLY A 507 -1.79 -3.06 -29.83
CA GLY A 507 -0.74 -3.27 -28.83
C GLY A 507 0.18 -2.05 -28.67
N ASN A 508 0.50 -1.36 -29.77
CA ASN A 508 1.35 -0.18 -29.77
C ASN A 508 0.59 1.08 -29.33
N THR A 509 -0.69 1.22 -29.69
CA THR A 509 -1.51 2.37 -29.26
C THR A 509 -1.68 2.44 -27.74
N SER A 510 -1.86 1.31 -27.03
CA SER A 510 -1.91 1.32 -25.55
C SER A 510 -0.57 1.69 -24.90
N LYS A 511 0.56 1.29 -25.51
CA LYS A 511 1.90 1.66 -25.06
C LYS A 511 2.15 3.15 -25.28
N ILE A 512 1.81 3.66 -26.46
CA ILE A 512 1.96 5.07 -26.83
C ILE A 512 1.09 5.96 -25.95
N LEU A 513 -0.17 5.58 -25.68
CA LEU A 513 -1.05 6.35 -24.81
C LEU A 513 -0.56 6.41 -23.37
N MET A 514 -0.04 5.29 -22.81
CA MET A 514 0.56 5.32 -21.47
C MET A 514 1.86 6.11 -21.44
N ILE A 515 2.73 5.98 -22.45
CA ILE A 515 3.97 6.76 -22.54
C ILE A 515 3.63 8.25 -22.68
N ALA A 516 2.64 8.62 -23.48
CA ALA A 516 2.17 10.00 -23.63
C ALA A 516 1.56 10.53 -22.33
N THR A 517 0.76 9.73 -21.61
CA THR A 517 0.23 10.09 -20.28
C THR A 517 1.37 10.27 -19.28
N PHE A 518 2.39 9.41 -19.34
CA PHE A 518 3.57 9.50 -18.48
C PHE A 518 4.42 10.74 -18.80
N ILE A 519 4.65 11.06 -20.08
CA ILE A 519 5.36 12.27 -20.53
C ILE A 519 4.57 13.52 -20.14
N ALA A 520 3.24 13.50 -20.28
CA ALA A 520 2.38 14.61 -19.86
C ALA A 520 2.45 14.83 -18.33
N LEU A 521 2.47 13.76 -17.54
CA LEU A 521 2.68 13.82 -16.10
C LEU A 521 4.07 14.34 -15.71
N PHE A 522 5.10 13.89 -16.43
CA PHE A 522 6.47 14.33 -16.23
C PHE A 522 6.61 15.83 -16.54
N ALA A 523 6.01 16.29 -17.64
CA ALA A 523 5.99 17.69 -18.05
C ALA A 523 5.16 18.57 -17.09
N LEU A 524 4.02 18.09 -16.59
CA LEU A 524 3.19 18.83 -15.61
C LEU A 524 3.86 18.92 -14.23
N GLY A 525 4.56 17.87 -13.79
CA GLY A 525 5.29 17.85 -12.52
C GLY A 525 6.49 18.80 -12.49
N PHE A 526 7.23 18.92 -13.61
CA PHE A 526 8.37 19.84 -13.72
C PHE A 526 8.00 21.26 -14.16
N GLY A 527 6.98 21.42 -15.01
CA GLY A 527 6.54 22.73 -15.54
C GLY A 527 6.04 23.68 -14.45
N PHE A 528 5.45 23.15 -13.38
CA PHE A 528 5.09 23.95 -12.20
C PHE A 528 6.26 24.23 -11.25
N SER A 529 7.33 23.42 -11.29
CA SER A 529 8.46 23.51 -10.36
C SER A 529 9.42 24.67 -10.66
N PHE A 530 9.46 25.16 -11.90
CA PHE A 530 10.30 26.31 -12.28
C PHE A 530 9.55 27.65 -12.32
N TYR A 531 8.20 27.64 -12.28
CA TYR A 531 7.42 28.87 -12.33
C TYR A 531 7.12 29.48 -10.95
N ASN A 532 7.32 28.72 -9.86
CA ASN A 532 7.03 29.16 -8.48
C ASN A 532 8.26 29.20 -7.55
N TYR A 533 9.47 29.06 -8.11
CA TYR A 533 10.71 29.29 -7.36
C TYR A 533 11.32 30.63 -7.79
N ASP A 534 10.56 31.71 -7.59
CA ASP A 534 11.15 33.04 -7.61
C ASP A 534 11.96 33.20 -6.32
N SER A 535 13.27 33.16 -6.50
CA SER A 535 14.28 33.44 -5.48
C SER A 535 14.26 34.92 -5.11
N THR A 536 13.24 35.39 -4.38
CA THR A 536 13.21 36.70 -3.73
C THR A 536 12.33 36.70 -2.47
N VAL A 537 12.79 36.05 -1.40
CA VAL A 537 12.37 36.43 -0.04
C VAL A 537 13.64 36.78 0.73
N PRO A 538 14.03 38.07 0.82
CA PRO A 538 15.04 38.47 1.77
C PRO A 538 14.42 38.42 3.17
N VAL A 539 14.96 37.54 4.02
CA VAL A 539 14.75 37.58 5.46
C VAL A 539 15.38 38.89 5.98
N PRO A 540 14.65 39.83 6.58
CA PRO A 540 15.29 40.97 7.22
C PRO A 540 15.75 40.55 8.62
N LEU A 541 17.03 40.23 8.73
CA LEU A 541 17.78 40.38 9.99
C LEU A 541 17.85 41.88 10.32
N LYS A 542 17.04 42.37 11.26
CA LYS A 542 17.34 43.60 12.01
C LYS A 542 16.88 43.50 13.45
N TYR A 543 17.84 43.21 14.33
CA TYR A 543 17.86 43.65 15.72
C TYR A 543 18.06 45.18 15.74
N ASN A 544 17.06 45.95 16.18
CA ASN A 544 17.24 46.97 17.23
C ASN A 544 15.95 47.75 17.52
N ASN A 545 15.70 47.90 18.83
CA ASN A 545 14.94 48.91 19.56
C ASN A 545 14.36 50.08 18.74
N SER A 546 13.03 50.19 18.72
CA SER A 546 12.31 51.37 19.24
C SER A 546 10.81 51.17 19.15
N SER A 547 10.16 51.61 20.22
CA SER A 547 8.75 51.67 20.52
C SER A 547 7.90 52.48 19.54
N HIS A 548 6.60 52.14 19.54
CA HIS A 548 5.43 52.96 19.15
C HIS A 548 5.02 53.01 17.67
N ASN A 549 3.71 52.75 17.46
CA ASN A 549 2.87 53.15 16.33
C ASN A 549 2.81 52.32 15.04
N ILE A 550 2.51 51.02 15.12
CA ILE A 550 1.83 50.32 14.00
C ILE A 550 0.71 49.42 14.54
N THR A 551 -0.35 50.04 15.04
CA THR A 551 -1.62 49.39 15.44
C THR A 551 -2.81 50.09 14.78
N LYS A 552 -2.67 50.57 13.53
CA LYS A 552 -3.73 51.36 12.88
C LYS A 552 -3.87 51.21 11.35
N ALA A 553 -3.49 50.08 10.75
CA ALA A 553 -3.70 49.89 9.31
C ALA A 553 -3.95 48.43 8.88
N ILE A 554 -4.80 47.70 9.61
CA ILE A 554 -5.40 46.44 9.10
C ILE A 554 -6.91 46.49 9.37
N CYS A 555 -7.59 47.32 8.59
CA CYS A 555 -8.99 47.18 8.21
C CYS A 555 -9.08 47.77 6.80
N GLN A 556 -9.54 46.95 5.84
CA GLN A 556 -9.58 47.18 4.39
C GLN A 556 -8.32 46.73 3.63
N TYR A 557 -8.21 45.43 3.34
CA TYR A 557 -8.36 44.87 1.99
C TYR A 557 -8.37 43.34 2.03
#